data_AF-A0AAV0V6Q2-F1
#
_entry.id   AF-A0AAV0V6Q2-F1
#
_cell.length_a   1.000
_cell.length_b   1.000
_cell.length_c   1.000
_cell.angle_alpha   90.00
_cell.angle_beta   90.00
_cell.angle_gamma   90.00
#
_symmetry.space_group_name_H-M   'P 1'
#
loop_
_entity.id
_entity.type
_entity.pdbx_description
1 polymer ?
#
loop_
_entity_poly.entity_id
_entity_poly.type
_entity_poly.pdbx_seq_one_letter_code
_entity_poly.pdbx_strand_id
1 'polypeptide(L)'
;MADEPPSLELGREIKSLKHKHKSKCIQQQQQRGGKSDVVNASKSTAELKRSPIAASPGRHHKRNTKTNREDALRELLAGKIAEIEVGGDENLDGLSDIYLDETLPIQLKKKAESVKEKHGMTAEEKMAELVSSLIHASEQLELMQKKITELNAKCILLKQRKGVVSTELVKTNTSKTKLEQLCRELQKQNKLIVSESRRIADEEDQKRRDLSAQFQKTIEVVSAKMDKQGQDYVASLKENENLQQKLKKFLEQYTAREEYFQRQLEAKDLTVQLVETKLRHQVELTSREAEKVKLTLDRSKAFSDREVQLQAQLDSYSEKFDVVQETLTKSNQMFTTFREEMDKMAKTTKKLEKENLALKKKCAEYDSGAIASIQGKVTSAEETMKLQEKVMKLESLCRHLQAERKSTRQGI
;
A
#
# COMPACT_ATOMS: atom_id res chain seq x y z
N MET A 1 53.15 -21.38 -14.96
CA MET A 1 52.90 -21.50 -13.51
C MET A 1 52.46 -20.12 -13.07
N ALA A 2 51.13 -19.91 -12.97
CA ALA A 2 50.36 -19.96 -11.71
C ALA A 2 50.70 -18.71 -10.86
N ASP A 3 49.80 -17.85 -10.40
CA ASP A 3 48.35 -17.92 -10.21
C ASP A 3 47.74 -16.51 -10.23
N GLU A 4 46.51 -16.43 -10.72
CA GLU A 4 45.60 -15.28 -10.66
C GLU A 4 44.75 -15.41 -9.37
N PRO A 5 44.51 -14.33 -8.58
CA PRO A 5 43.74 -14.46 -7.35
C PRO A 5 42.23 -14.38 -7.60
N PRO A 6 41.40 -15.11 -6.81
CA PRO A 6 39.97 -15.21 -7.07
C PRO A 6 39.19 -14.00 -6.57
N SER A 7 38.22 -13.57 -7.39
CA SER A 7 37.19 -12.59 -7.04
C SER A 7 36.18 -13.19 -6.07
N LEU A 8 35.97 -12.54 -4.93
CA LEU A 8 34.91 -12.86 -3.97
C LEU A 8 33.61 -12.15 -4.40
N GLU A 9 32.75 -12.85 -5.15
CA GLU A 9 31.36 -12.45 -5.36
C GLU A 9 30.52 -12.71 -4.10
N LEU A 10 30.11 -11.62 -3.45
CA LEU A 10 29.09 -11.58 -2.41
C LEU A 10 27.71 -11.84 -3.03
N GLY A 11 27.26 -13.10 -3.00
CA GLY A 11 25.88 -13.47 -3.31
C GLY A 11 24.90 -12.94 -2.25
N ARG A 12 24.32 -11.76 -2.48
CA ARG A 12 23.10 -11.32 -1.78
C ARG A 12 21.88 -11.95 -2.46
N GLU A 13 21.26 -12.92 -1.80
CA GLU A 13 19.93 -13.43 -2.16
C GLU A 13 18.89 -12.30 -2.11
N ILE A 14 18.44 -11.84 -3.27
CA ILE A 14 17.25 -11.00 -3.40
C ILE A 14 16.03 -11.94 -3.31
N LYS A 15 15.45 -12.07 -2.11
CA LYS A 15 14.18 -12.77 -1.90
C LYS A 15 13.05 -12.01 -2.61
N SER A 16 12.56 -12.60 -3.70
CA SER A 16 11.40 -12.14 -4.45
C SER A 16 10.11 -12.27 -3.62
N LEU A 17 9.64 -11.16 -3.06
CA LEU A 17 8.32 -11.02 -2.46
C LEU A 17 7.25 -10.96 -3.57
N LYS A 18 6.60 -12.10 -3.84
CA LYS A 18 5.39 -12.15 -4.67
C LYS A 18 4.22 -11.50 -3.92
N HIS A 19 4.01 -10.20 -4.12
CA HIS A 19 2.76 -9.55 -3.76
C HIS A 19 1.66 -9.89 -4.78
N LYS A 20 0.58 -10.52 -4.28
CA LYS A 20 -0.69 -10.65 -4.99
C LYS A 20 -1.28 -9.26 -5.22
N HIS A 21 -1.35 -8.82 -6.47
CA HIS A 21 -2.27 -7.75 -6.89
C HIS A 21 -3.49 -8.39 -7.56
N LYS A 22 -4.64 -8.29 -6.87
CA LYS A 22 -5.96 -8.51 -7.47
C LYS A 22 -6.38 -7.20 -8.13
N SER A 23 -6.13 -7.07 -9.42
CA SER A 23 -6.75 -6.04 -10.25
C SER A 23 -8.19 -6.46 -10.56
N LYS A 24 -9.17 -5.79 -9.95
CA LYS A 24 -10.57 -5.84 -10.41
C LYS A 24 -10.72 -4.83 -11.55
N CYS A 25 -10.64 -5.32 -12.79
CA CYS A 25 -11.11 -4.60 -13.96
C CYS A 25 -12.61 -4.86 -14.12
N ILE A 26 -13.37 -3.79 -14.25
CA ILE A 26 -14.79 -3.78 -14.57
C ILE A 26 -14.92 -4.02 -16.07
N GLN A 27 -15.56 -5.12 -16.48
CA GLN A 27 -16.10 -5.23 -17.82
C GLN A 27 -17.49 -5.85 -17.80
N GLN A 28 -18.40 -5.08 -18.36
CA GLN A 28 -19.81 -5.32 -18.58
C GLN A 28 -19.96 -6.05 -19.91
N GLN A 29 -20.58 -7.24 -19.94
CA GLN A 29 -21.48 -7.61 -21.03
C GLN A 29 -22.38 -8.82 -20.69
N GLN A 30 -23.68 -8.53 -20.73
CA GLN A 30 -24.80 -9.34 -21.25
C GLN A 30 -24.80 -10.85 -20.98
N GLN A 31 -25.79 -11.29 -20.19
CA GLN A 31 -26.58 -12.47 -20.55
C GLN A 31 -28.02 -12.33 -20.06
N ARG A 32 -28.93 -12.52 -21.02
CA ARG A 32 -30.37 -12.72 -20.85
C ARG A 32 -30.62 -13.99 -20.03
N GLY A 33 -31.68 -13.98 -19.22
CA GLY A 33 -32.23 -15.20 -18.64
C GLY A 33 -33.32 -14.85 -17.64
N GLY A 34 -34.58 -14.95 -18.06
CA GLY A 34 -35.73 -14.60 -17.24
C GLY A 34 -35.91 -15.50 -16.03
N LYS A 35 -36.59 -14.97 -15.03
CA LYS A 35 -37.52 -15.71 -14.18
C LYS A 35 -38.51 -14.74 -13.55
N SER A 36 -39.75 -15.16 -13.63
CA SER A 36 -40.91 -14.84 -12.80
C SER A 36 -40.60 -14.18 -11.46
N ASP A 37 -41.34 -13.13 -11.13
CA ASP A 37 -42.00 -13.06 -9.83
C ASP A 37 -43.27 -12.21 -9.88
N VAL A 38 -44.29 -12.78 -9.26
CA VAL A 38 -45.63 -12.25 -9.03
C VAL A 38 -45.55 -11.24 -7.89
N VAL A 39 -45.95 -9.99 -8.13
CA VAL A 39 -46.38 -9.10 -7.04
C VAL A 39 -47.63 -8.34 -7.45
N ASN A 40 -48.58 -8.44 -6.53
CA ASN A 40 -49.96 -7.97 -6.53
C ASN A 40 -50.01 -6.47 -6.15
N ALA A 41 -50.81 -5.64 -6.84
CA ALA A 41 -51.33 -4.36 -6.32
C ALA A 41 -52.43 -3.75 -7.23
N SER A 42 -53.66 -4.01 -6.82
CA SER A 42 -54.88 -3.19 -6.82
C SER A 42 -54.94 -1.82 -7.56
N LYS A 43 -55.98 -1.64 -8.39
CA LYS A 43 -56.93 -0.49 -8.41
C LYS A 43 -58.05 -0.75 -9.43
N SER A 44 -59.24 -1.16 -8.97
CA SER A 44 -60.46 -0.33 -8.82
C SER A 44 -61.04 0.18 -10.15
N THR A 45 -61.97 -0.59 -10.72
CA THR A 45 -62.93 -0.12 -11.72
C THR A 45 -64.34 -0.43 -11.21
N ALA A 46 -65.07 0.61 -10.84
CA ALA A 46 -66.48 0.56 -10.53
C ALA A 46 -67.30 1.10 -11.70
N GLU A 47 -68.23 0.26 -12.16
CA GLU A 47 -69.60 0.52 -12.61
C GLU A 47 -69.92 1.64 -13.61
N LEU A 48 -70.69 1.27 -14.64
CA LEU A 48 -72.10 1.67 -14.76
C LEU A 48 -72.78 0.90 -15.91
N LYS A 49 -73.64 -0.07 -15.53
CA LYS A 49 -74.66 -0.67 -16.41
C LYS A 49 -75.99 0.08 -16.18
N ARG A 50 -76.65 0.50 -17.27
CA ARG A 50 -78.09 0.79 -17.27
C ARG A 50 -78.77 0.21 -18.53
N SER A 51 -79.59 -0.80 -18.23
CA SER A 51 -80.91 -1.19 -18.77
C SER A 51 -81.28 -0.97 -20.25
N PRO A 52 -81.80 -2.00 -20.94
CA PRO A 52 -82.72 -1.82 -22.06
C PRO A 52 -84.18 -1.90 -21.60
N ILE A 53 -85.00 -0.96 -22.09
CA ILE A 53 -86.45 -0.91 -21.94
C ILE A 53 -87.11 -1.72 -23.05
N ALA A 54 -88.15 -2.45 -22.68
CA ALA A 54 -89.01 -3.31 -23.48
C ALA A 54 -89.93 -2.55 -24.44
N ALA A 55 -90.37 -3.21 -25.53
CA ALA A 55 -91.79 -3.37 -25.89
C ALA A 55 -91.95 -4.16 -27.20
N SER A 56 -92.62 -5.33 -27.10
CA SER A 56 -93.37 -6.03 -28.17
C SER A 56 -94.59 -5.17 -28.62
N PRO A 57 -95.51 -5.53 -29.56
CA PRO A 57 -95.77 -6.85 -30.19
C PRO A 57 -96.22 -6.81 -31.68
N GLY A 58 -96.49 -7.98 -32.29
CA GLY A 58 -97.22 -8.01 -33.57
C GLY A 58 -97.37 -9.40 -34.20
N ARG A 59 -98.39 -10.15 -33.76
CA ARG A 59 -98.91 -11.36 -34.42
C ARG A 59 -100.21 -10.97 -35.15
N HIS A 60 -100.52 -11.69 -36.23
CA HIS A 60 -101.84 -11.84 -36.90
C HIS A 60 -102.25 -10.87 -38.03
N HIS A 61 -102.29 -11.38 -39.28
CA HIS A 61 -103.50 -11.56 -40.13
C HIS A 61 -103.14 -11.64 -41.63
N LYS A 62 -102.79 -12.86 -42.08
CA LYS A 62 -102.72 -13.22 -43.50
C LYS A 62 -104.10 -13.72 -43.96
N ARG A 63 -105.11 -12.85 -43.87
CA ARG A 63 -106.51 -13.20 -44.21
C ARG A 63 -107.24 -12.01 -44.81
N ASN A 64 -106.59 -11.27 -45.72
CA ASN A 64 -107.28 -10.24 -46.50
C ASN A 64 -106.60 -9.88 -47.83
N THR A 65 -105.59 -10.63 -48.27
CA THR A 65 -104.81 -10.29 -49.49
C THR A 65 -105.54 -10.65 -50.78
N LYS A 66 -106.50 -11.57 -50.76
CA LYS A 66 -107.24 -11.97 -51.95
C LYS A 66 -108.40 -11.00 -52.23
N THR A 67 -109.16 -10.66 -51.21
CA THR A 67 -110.19 -9.61 -51.20
C THR A 67 -109.59 -8.23 -51.51
N ASN A 68 -108.51 -7.81 -50.86
CA ASN A 68 -107.83 -6.54 -51.21
C ASN A 68 -107.29 -6.53 -52.64
N ARG A 69 -106.89 -7.68 -53.21
CA ARG A 69 -106.40 -7.76 -54.59
C ARG A 69 -107.55 -7.69 -55.59
N GLU A 70 -108.67 -8.35 -55.29
CA GLU A 70 -109.89 -8.25 -56.09
C GLU A 70 -110.48 -6.83 -56.03
N ASP A 71 -110.48 -6.19 -54.86
CA ASP A 71 -110.93 -4.80 -54.69
C ASP A 71 -109.99 -3.79 -55.37
N ALA A 72 -108.67 -3.99 -55.28
CA ALA A 72 -107.70 -3.18 -56.02
C ALA A 72 -107.83 -3.35 -57.54
N LEU A 73 -108.12 -4.56 -58.02
CA LEU A 73 -108.39 -4.81 -59.44
C LEU A 73 -109.70 -4.16 -59.89
N ARG A 74 -110.75 -4.22 -59.06
CA ARG A 74 -112.03 -3.54 -59.31
C ARG A 74 -111.88 -2.02 -59.35
N GLU A 75 -111.11 -1.46 -58.43
CA GLU A 75 -110.81 -0.03 -58.39
C GLU A 75 -109.97 0.40 -59.61
N LEU A 76 -108.99 -0.40 -60.02
CA LEU A 76 -108.17 -0.13 -61.20
C LEU A 76 -108.97 -0.24 -62.50
N LEU A 77 -109.87 -1.23 -62.59
CA LEU A 77 -110.85 -1.35 -63.69
C LEU A 77 -111.79 -0.14 -63.73
N ALA A 78 -112.35 0.26 -62.58
CA ALA A 78 -113.21 1.45 -62.48
C ALA A 78 -112.46 2.73 -62.88
N GLY A 79 -111.18 2.82 -62.53
CA GLY A 79 -110.29 3.90 -62.97
C GLY A 79 -110.09 3.92 -64.47
N LYS A 80 -109.76 2.77 -65.07
CA LYS A 80 -109.52 2.67 -66.51
C LYS A 80 -110.79 2.93 -67.33
N ILE A 81 -111.95 2.49 -66.84
CA ILE A 81 -113.26 2.79 -67.45
C ILE A 81 -113.52 4.30 -67.39
N ALA A 82 -113.32 4.93 -66.22
CA ALA A 82 -113.45 6.39 -66.08
C ALA A 82 -112.48 7.18 -66.96
N GLU A 83 -111.25 6.69 -67.15
CA GLU A 83 -110.24 7.29 -68.05
C GLU A 83 -110.70 7.29 -69.51
N ILE A 84 -111.29 6.17 -69.96
CA ILE A 84 -111.83 6.02 -71.31
C ILE A 84 -113.06 6.93 -71.50
N GLU A 85 -113.95 7.01 -70.50
CA GLU A 85 -115.17 7.85 -70.56
C GLU A 85 -114.88 9.35 -70.64
N VAL A 86 -113.75 9.81 -70.08
CA VAL A 86 -113.36 11.23 -70.07
C VAL A 86 -112.43 11.60 -71.24
N GLY A 87 -111.94 10.60 -72.00
CA GLY A 87 -111.04 10.80 -73.13
C GLY A 87 -109.57 11.00 -72.73
N GLY A 88 -109.16 10.49 -71.57
CA GLY A 88 -107.81 10.62 -71.04
C GLY A 88 -107.63 11.72 -69.99
N ASP A 89 -106.43 11.79 -69.43
CA ASP A 89 -106.11 12.57 -68.22
C ASP A 89 -106.00 14.09 -68.49
N GLU A 90 -105.90 14.50 -69.76
CA GLU A 90 -105.72 15.90 -70.17
C GLU A 90 -107.01 16.74 -70.13
N ASN A 91 -108.18 16.11 -69.96
CA ASN A 91 -109.48 16.75 -70.13
C ASN A 91 -110.20 17.06 -68.79
N LEU A 92 -109.44 17.16 -67.70
CA LEU A 92 -109.93 17.31 -66.32
C LEU A 92 -110.24 18.78 -65.91
N ASP A 93 -109.77 19.77 -66.66
CA ASP A 93 -109.98 21.20 -66.36
C ASP A 93 -111.31 21.70 -66.93
N GLY A 94 -112.35 21.77 -66.10
CA GLY A 94 -113.65 22.32 -66.53
C GLY A 94 -114.82 21.99 -65.60
N LEU A 95 -114.64 22.16 -64.29
CA LEU A 95 -115.67 21.81 -63.30
C LEU A 95 -116.64 22.94 -62.91
N SER A 96 -116.49 24.14 -63.48
CA SER A 96 -117.19 25.34 -62.96
C SER A 96 -118.62 25.54 -63.45
N ASP A 97 -119.05 24.92 -64.56
CA ASP A 97 -120.28 25.33 -65.25
C ASP A 97 -121.51 24.43 -65.01
N ILE A 98 -121.59 23.77 -63.85
CA ILE A 98 -122.66 22.79 -63.57
C ILE A 98 -123.29 23.11 -62.22
N TYR A 99 -123.85 24.31 -62.11
CA TYR A 99 -124.83 24.57 -61.06
C TYR A 99 -126.20 24.09 -61.53
N LEU A 100 -126.87 23.35 -60.64
CA LEU A 100 -128.22 22.80 -60.76
C LEU A 100 -129.15 23.73 -61.55
N ASP A 101 -129.53 23.32 -62.76
CA ASP A 101 -130.66 23.92 -63.45
C ASP A 101 -131.96 23.41 -62.80
N GLU A 102 -132.24 23.87 -61.57
CA GLU A 102 -133.52 23.72 -60.87
C GLU A 102 -134.68 24.34 -61.68
N THR A 103 -134.34 25.08 -62.73
CA THR A 103 -135.22 25.76 -63.67
C THR A 103 -135.79 24.78 -64.70
N LEU A 104 -135.14 23.66 -65.02
CA LEU A 104 -135.61 22.69 -66.03
C LEU A 104 -136.94 21.98 -65.64
N PRO A 105 -137.11 21.47 -64.39
CA PRO A 105 -138.40 20.94 -63.94
C PRO A 105 -139.50 22.01 -63.90
N ILE A 106 -139.15 23.24 -63.52
CA ILE A 106 -140.07 24.37 -63.43
C ILE A 106 -140.57 24.79 -64.83
N GLN A 107 -139.66 24.85 -65.81
CA GLN A 107 -139.97 25.18 -67.19
C GLN A 107 -140.85 24.12 -67.86
N LEU A 108 -140.59 22.83 -67.59
CA LEU A 108 -141.42 21.72 -68.10
C LEU A 108 -142.84 21.74 -67.53
N LYS A 109 -142.98 21.96 -66.22
CA LYS A 109 -144.28 22.05 -65.56
C LYS A 109 -145.12 23.20 -66.14
N LYS A 110 -144.52 24.38 -66.30
CA LYS A 110 -145.17 25.57 -66.87
C LYS A 110 -145.60 25.36 -68.33
N LYS A 111 -144.77 24.67 -69.13
CA LYS A 111 -145.10 24.37 -70.53
C LYS A 111 -146.23 23.35 -70.66
N ALA A 112 -146.30 22.35 -69.79
CA ALA A 112 -147.40 21.38 -69.74
C ALA A 112 -148.75 22.02 -69.33
N GLU A 113 -148.74 22.95 -68.38
CA GLU A 113 -149.92 23.72 -67.97
C GLU A 113 -150.46 24.59 -69.12
N SER A 114 -149.58 25.22 -69.90
CA SER A 114 -149.96 26.05 -71.06
C SER A 114 -150.63 25.25 -72.19
N VAL A 115 -150.19 24.01 -72.46
CA VAL A 115 -150.82 23.17 -73.51
C VAL A 115 -152.22 22.70 -73.10
N LYS A 116 -152.47 22.52 -71.79
CA LYS A 116 -153.78 22.14 -71.24
C LYS A 116 -154.85 23.22 -71.49
N GLU A 117 -154.51 24.50 -71.30
CA GLU A 117 -155.42 25.66 -71.40
C GLU A 117 -155.79 26.13 -72.82
N LYS A 118 -155.17 25.62 -73.89
CA LYS A 118 -155.48 26.05 -75.27
C LYS A 118 -156.80 25.44 -75.78
N HIS A 119 -157.95 26.08 -75.59
CA HIS A 119 -159.27 25.49 -75.89
C HIS A 119 -159.66 25.38 -77.39
N GLY A 120 -158.82 25.86 -78.32
CA GLY A 120 -159.08 25.82 -79.78
C GLY A 120 -158.31 24.77 -80.59
N MET A 121 -157.48 23.94 -79.93
CA MET A 121 -156.71 22.88 -80.59
C MET A 121 -157.40 21.52 -80.46
N THR A 122 -157.28 20.69 -81.49
CA THR A 122 -157.84 19.33 -81.48
C THR A 122 -157.06 18.45 -80.49
N ALA A 123 -157.68 17.37 -79.98
CA ALA A 123 -157.07 16.51 -78.96
C ALA A 123 -155.73 15.89 -79.43
N GLU A 124 -155.57 15.63 -80.73
CA GLU A 124 -154.33 15.12 -81.33
C GLU A 124 -153.19 16.15 -81.32
N GLU A 125 -153.46 17.43 -81.59
CA GLU A 125 -152.41 18.46 -81.61
C GLU A 125 -151.88 18.80 -80.21
N LYS A 126 -152.75 18.80 -79.18
CA LYS A 126 -152.33 18.95 -77.78
C LYS A 126 -151.46 17.77 -77.33
N MET A 127 -151.80 16.56 -77.75
CA MET A 127 -150.98 15.38 -77.48
C MET A 127 -149.63 15.47 -78.19
N ALA A 128 -149.59 15.90 -79.45
CA ALA A 128 -148.35 16.05 -80.19
C ALA A 128 -147.38 17.06 -79.53
N GLU A 129 -147.86 18.20 -79.05
CA GLU A 129 -147.00 19.21 -78.40
C GLU A 129 -146.55 18.80 -76.98
N LEU A 130 -147.39 18.07 -76.22
CA LEU A 130 -146.97 17.45 -74.97
C LEU A 130 -145.91 16.37 -75.19
N VAL A 131 -146.08 15.53 -76.21
CA VAL A 131 -145.10 14.50 -76.58
C VAL A 131 -143.78 15.14 -77.00
N SER A 132 -143.80 16.21 -77.82
CA SER A 132 -142.59 16.96 -78.18
C SER A 132 -141.90 17.58 -76.96
N SER A 133 -142.66 18.13 -76.01
CA SER A 133 -142.09 18.66 -74.77
C SER A 133 -141.47 17.58 -73.88
N LEU A 134 -142.08 16.38 -73.83
CA LEU A 134 -141.53 15.23 -73.09
C LEU A 134 -140.27 14.67 -73.76
N ILE A 135 -140.22 14.65 -75.09
CA ILE A 135 -139.01 14.27 -75.85
C ILE A 135 -137.86 15.24 -75.53
N HIS A 136 -138.11 16.55 -75.60
CA HIS A 136 -137.11 17.56 -75.23
C HIS A 136 -136.68 17.46 -73.75
N ALA A 137 -137.61 17.16 -72.83
CA ALA A 137 -137.27 16.88 -71.44
C ALA A 137 -136.34 15.67 -71.30
N SER A 138 -136.67 14.61 -72.02
CA SER A 138 -135.90 13.36 -72.05
C SER A 138 -134.49 13.61 -72.59
N GLU A 139 -134.35 14.38 -73.67
CA GLU A 139 -133.05 14.75 -74.26
C GLU A 139 -132.19 15.58 -73.27
N GLN A 140 -132.79 16.55 -72.58
CA GLN A 140 -132.08 17.35 -71.58
C GLN A 140 -131.69 16.54 -70.34
N LEU A 141 -132.55 15.62 -69.90
CA LEU A 141 -132.21 14.67 -68.83
C LEU A 141 -131.10 13.72 -69.27
N GLU A 142 -131.10 13.26 -70.53
CA GLU A 142 -130.03 12.43 -71.07
C GLU A 142 -128.70 13.19 -71.12
N LEU A 143 -128.71 14.48 -71.49
CA LEU A 143 -127.53 15.34 -71.47
C LEU A 143 -126.99 15.56 -70.05
N MET A 144 -127.88 15.85 -69.10
CA MET A 144 -127.51 15.99 -67.69
C MET A 144 -126.99 14.66 -67.12
N GLN A 145 -127.61 13.54 -67.47
CA GLN A 145 -127.15 12.22 -67.08
C GLN A 145 -125.75 11.93 -67.63
N LYS A 146 -125.48 12.24 -68.90
CA LYS A 146 -124.14 12.16 -69.52
C LYS A 146 -123.12 13.03 -68.77
N LYS A 147 -123.51 14.23 -68.34
CA LYS A 147 -122.62 15.12 -67.59
C LYS A 147 -122.34 14.61 -66.18
N ILE A 148 -123.34 14.06 -65.49
CA ILE A 148 -123.17 13.42 -64.18
C ILE A 148 -122.25 12.22 -64.29
N THR A 149 -122.39 11.39 -65.33
CA THR A 149 -121.48 10.26 -65.55
C THR A 149 -120.05 10.72 -65.84
N GLU A 150 -119.86 11.77 -66.66
CA GLU A 150 -118.55 12.36 -66.93
C GLU A 150 -117.89 12.93 -65.65
N LEU A 151 -118.66 13.66 -64.84
CA LEU A 151 -118.16 14.18 -63.55
C LEU A 151 -117.80 13.07 -62.58
N ASN A 152 -118.61 12.01 -62.50
CA ASN A 152 -118.34 10.87 -61.65
C ASN A 152 -117.04 10.17 -62.08
N ALA A 153 -116.84 9.97 -63.38
CA ALA A 153 -115.60 9.45 -63.94
C ALA A 153 -114.39 10.35 -63.59
N LYS A 154 -114.50 11.68 -63.76
CA LYS A 154 -113.47 12.65 -63.33
C LYS A 154 -113.16 12.57 -61.84
N CYS A 155 -114.18 12.42 -60.99
CA CYS A 155 -114.01 12.28 -59.54
C CYS A 155 -113.26 10.99 -59.17
N ILE A 156 -113.51 9.87 -59.87
CA ILE A 156 -112.79 8.61 -59.67
C ILE A 156 -111.31 8.77 -60.04
N LEU A 157 -111.02 9.37 -61.20
CA LEU A 157 -109.64 9.63 -61.64
C LEU A 157 -108.87 10.53 -60.69
N LEU A 158 -109.48 11.64 -60.23
CA LEU A 158 -108.86 12.54 -59.27
C LEU A 158 -108.56 11.85 -57.92
N LYS A 159 -109.45 10.97 -57.45
CA LYS A 159 -109.21 10.17 -56.24
C LYS A 159 -108.02 9.22 -56.42
N GLN A 160 -107.93 8.54 -57.56
CA GLN A 160 -106.81 7.65 -57.87
C GLN A 160 -105.49 8.40 -57.99
N ARG A 161 -105.47 9.53 -58.71
CA ARG A 161 -104.29 10.39 -58.84
C ARG A 161 -103.82 10.91 -57.48
N LYS A 162 -104.74 11.36 -56.63
CA LYS A 162 -104.43 11.76 -55.25
C LYS A 162 -103.84 10.59 -54.45
N GLY A 163 -104.34 9.37 -54.64
CA GLY A 163 -103.78 8.15 -54.06
C GLY A 163 -102.34 7.89 -54.49
N VAL A 164 -102.07 7.91 -55.81
CA VAL A 164 -100.73 7.72 -56.37
C VAL A 164 -99.77 8.77 -55.81
N VAL A 165 -100.10 10.05 -55.93
CA VAL A 165 -99.29 11.17 -55.43
C VAL A 165 -99.03 11.05 -53.92
N SER A 166 -100.04 10.65 -53.14
CA SER A 166 -99.88 10.41 -51.69
C SER A 166 -98.88 9.29 -51.40
N THR A 167 -98.96 8.16 -52.13
CA THR A 167 -98.00 7.05 -51.94
C THR A 167 -96.57 7.43 -52.37
N GLU A 168 -96.42 8.20 -53.44
CA GLU A 168 -95.13 8.72 -53.88
C GLU A 168 -94.57 9.73 -52.88
N LEU A 169 -95.40 10.59 -52.29
CA LEU A 169 -94.99 11.51 -51.23
C LEU A 169 -94.49 10.75 -50.00
N VAL A 170 -95.14 9.65 -49.60
CA VAL A 170 -94.67 8.81 -48.49
C VAL A 170 -93.33 8.14 -48.82
N LYS A 171 -93.16 7.60 -50.04
CA LYS A 171 -91.90 6.98 -50.50
C LYS A 171 -90.75 7.98 -50.57
N THR A 172 -91.00 9.18 -51.09
CA THR A 172 -90.01 10.25 -51.17
C THR A 172 -89.66 10.76 -49.78
N ASN A 173 -90.64 10.95 -48.89
CA ASN A 173 -90.40 11.38 -47.52
C ASN A 173 -89.60 10.33 -46.70
N THR A 174 -89.92 9.05 -46.84
CA THR A 174 -89.14 7.98 -46.18
C THR A 174 -87.70 7.91 -46.71
N SER A 175 -87.51 8.10 -48.01
CA SER A 175 -86.17 8.16 -48.63
C SER A 175 -85.39 9.39 -48.15
N LYS A 176 -86.06 10.55 -48.05
CA LYS A 176 -85.51 11.78 -47.46
C LYS A 176 -85.04 11.55 -46.02
N THR A 177 -85.88 10.97 -45.17
CA THR A 177 -85.52 10.68 -43.77
C THR A 177 -84.30 9.74 -43.68
N LYS A 178 -84.21 8.72 -44.53
CA LYS A 178 -83.04 7.83 -44.59
C LYS A 178 -81.77 8.57 -45.02
N LEU A 179 -81.86 9.43 -46.03
CA LEU A 179 -80.74 10.25 -46.49
C LEU A 179 -80.30 11.26 -45.42
N GLU A 180 -81.23 11.89 -44.72
CA GLU A 180 -80.93 12.80 -43.60
C GLU A 180 -80.23 12.06 -42.45
N GLN A 181 -80.68 10.85 -42.11
CA GLN A 181 -80.03 10.01 -41.10
C GLN A 181 -78.60 9.63 -41.53
N LEU A 182 -78.42 9.21 -42.79
CA LEU A 182 -77.11 8.89 -43.34
C LEU A 182 -76.18 10.10 -43.33
N CYS A 183 -76.68 11.29 -43.72
CA CYS A 183 -75.90 12.53 -43.70
C CYS A 183 -75.48 12.91 -42.27
N ARG A 184 -76.38 12.77 -41.28
CA ARG A 184 -76.05 13.04 -39.87
C ARG A 184 -75.01 12.07 -39.33
N GLU A 185 -75.13 10.78 -39.65
CA GLU A 185 -74.15 9.77 -39.23
C GLU A 185 -72.80 10.00 -39.92
N LEU A 186 -72.79 10.30 -41.22
CA LEU A 186 -71.57 10.64 -41.96
C LEU A 186 -70.89 11.88 -41.38
N GLN A 187 -71.65 12.93 -41.05
CA GLN A 187 -71.12 14.13 -40.39
C GLN A 187 -70.56 13.82 -39.01
N LYS A 188 -71.22 12.95 -38.24
CA LYS A 188 -70.75 12.51 -36.92
C LYS A 188 -69.44 11.72 -37.05
N GLN A 189 -69.36 10.76 -37.97
CA GLN A 189 -68.14 9.99 -38.21
C GLN A 189 -67.00 10.87 -38.74
N ASN A 190 -67.28 11.83 -39.62
CA ASN A 190 -66.27 12.77 -40.11
C ASN A 190 -65.71 13.63 -38.96
N LYS A 191 -66.57 14.16 -38.08
CA LYS A 191 -66.12 14.87 -36.86
C LYS A 191 -65.27 13.98 -35.96
N LEU A 192 -65.66 12.70 -35.79
CA LEU A 192 -64.93 11.74 -34.98
C LEU A 192 -63.54 11.46 -35.59
N ILE A 193 -63.46 11.21 -36.89
CA ILE A 193 -62.19 11.04 -37.62
C ILE A 193 -61.31 12.28 -37.48
N VAL A 194 -61.84 13.48 -37.68
CA VAL A 194 -61.06 14.73 -37.54
C VAL A 194 -60.54 14.89 -36.11
N SER A 195 -61.36 14.62 -35.10
CA SER A 195 -60.92 14.68 -33.70
C SER A 195 -59.85 13.63 -33.38
N GLU A 196 -59.99 12.43 -33.92
CA GLU A 196 -59.06 11.32 -33.69
C GLU A 196 -57.74 11.55 -34.44
N SER A 197 -57.77 12.01 -35.69
CA SER A 197 -56.58 12.40 -36.44
C SER A 197 -55.82 13.52 -35.75
N ARG A 198 -56.53 14.51 -35.17
CA ARG A 198 -55.90 15.56 -34.37
C ARG A 198 -55.25 14.99 -33.11
N ARG A 199 -55.95 14.14 -32.36
CA ARG A 199 -55.42 13.48 -31.16
C ARG A 199 -54.15 12.67 -31.48
N ILE A 200 -54.18 11.90 -32.57
CA ILE A 200 -53.03 11.11 -33.03
C ILE A 200 -51.85 12.02 -33.41
N ALA A 201 -52.11 13.13 -34.13
CA ALA A 201 -51.06 14.09 -34.48
C ALA A 201 -50.43 14.72 -33.23
N ASP A 202 -51.23 15.15 -32.25
CA ASP A 202 -50.76 15.73 -31.00
C ASP A 202 -49.92 14.71 -30.18
N GLU A 203 -50.33 13.45 -30.16
CA GLU A 203 -49.59 12.36 -29.48
C GLU A 203 -48.28 12.01 -30.18
N GLU A 204 -48.26 11.99 -31.52
CA GLU A 204 -47.03 11.77 -32.28
C GLU A 204 -46.04 12.93 -32.08
N ASP A 205 -46.53 14.17 -32.12
CA ASP A 205 -45.72 15.36 -31.86
C ASP A 205 -45.19 15.37 -30.42
N GLN A 206 -45.99 14.93 -29.44
CA GLN A 206 -45.51 14.78 -28.06
C GLN A 206 -44.42 13.70 -27.96
N LYS A 207 -44.60 12.54 -28.59
CA LYS A 207 -43.57 11.49 -28.63
C LYS A 207 -42.28 11.98 -29.29
N ARG A 208 -42.38 12.76 -30.37
CA ARG A 208 -41.21 13.38 -31.03
C ARG A 208 -40.49 14.35 -30.09
N ARG A 209 -41.23 15.20 -29.36
CA ARG A 209 -40.66 16.10 -28.35
C ARG A 209 -39.98 15.35 -27.22
N ASP A 210 -40.63 14.33 -26.67
CA ASP A 210 -40.08 13.53 -25.57
C ASP A 210 -38.81 12.78 -25.99
N LEU A 211 -38.81 12.19 -27.20
CA LEU A 211 -37.66 11.50 -27.75
C LEU A 211 -36.49 12.48 -27.99
N SER A 212 -36.78 13.66 -28.55
CA SER A 212 -35.77 14.71 -28.75
C SER A 212 -35.18 15.18 -27.42
N ALA A 213 -36.00 15.37 -26.39
CA ALA A 213 -35.56 15.73 -25.05
C ALA A 213 -34.70 14.63 -24.41
N GLN A 214 -35.04 13.35 -24.60
CA GLN A 214 -34.23 12.24 -24.12
C GLN A 214 -32.88 12.16 -24.82
N PHE A 215 -32.83 12.37 -26.14
CA PHE A 215 -31.57 12.45 -26.88
C PHE A 215 -30.70 13.61 -26.38
N GLN A 216 -31.28 14.80 -26.26
CA GLN A 216 -30.57 15.98 -25.77
C GLN A 216 -30.00 15.75 -24.36
N LYS A 217 -30.83 15.22 -23.44
CA LYS A 217 -30.39 14.85 -22.09
C LYS A 217 -29.28 13.81 -22.10
N THR A 218 -29.35 12.83 -23.00
CA THR A 218 -28.31 11.79 -23.12
C THR A 218 -27.00 12.39 -23.62
N ILE A 219 -27.05 13.29 -24.60
CA ILE A 219 -25.88 14.03 -25.09
C ILE A 219 -25.27 14.84 -23.95
N GLU A 220 -26.07 15.59 -23.19
CA GLU A 220 -25.60 16.37 -22.04
C GLU A 220 -24.92 15.50 -20.98
N VAL A 221 -25.50 14.34 -20.65
CA VAL A 221 -24.90 13.39 -19.71
C VAL A 221 -23.58 12.82 -20.23
N VAL A 222 -23.49 12.50 -21.52
CA VAL A 222 -22.25 11.99 -22.15
C VAL A 222 -21.20 13.09 -22.17
N SER A 223 -21.54 14.31 -22.59
CA SER A 223 -20.63 15.47 -22.57
C SER A 223 -20.12 15.76 -21.16
N ALA A 224 -21.00 15.83 -20.16
CA ALA A 224 -20.59 16.03 -18.76
C ALA A 224 -19.68 14.92 -18.26
N LYS A 225 -19.89 13.67 -18.69
CA LYS A 225 -19.02 12.55 -18.35
C LYS A 225 -17.65 12.64 -19.03
N MET A 226 -17.60 13.06 -20.30
CA MET A 226 -16.33 13.31 -21.00
C MET A 226 -15.55 14.44 -20.36
N ASP A 227 -16.21 15.55 -20.03
CA ASP A 227 -15.59 16.69 -19.36
C ASP A 227 -15.04 16.30 -17.99
N LYS A 228 -15.83 15.55 -17.20
CA LYS A 228 -15.39 15.02 -15.92
C LYS A 228 -14.19 14.07 -16.06
N GLN A 229 -14.21 13.16 -17.04
CA GLN A 229 -13.06 12.29 -17.31
C GLN A 229 -11.82 13.08 -17.71
N GLY A 230 -11.98 14.15 -18.50
CA GLY A 230 -10.89 15.07 -18.85
C GLY A 230 -10.32 15.77 -17.61
N GLN A 231 -11.18 16.27 -16.72
CA GLN A 231 -10.77 16.88 -15.46
C GLN A 231 -10.05 15.88 -14.53
N ASP A 232 -10.59 14.68 -14.37
CA ASP A 232 -10.00 13.61 -13.56
C ASP A 232 -8.62 13.19 -14.12
N TYR A 233 -8.49 13.12 -15.44
CA TYR A 233 -7.21 12.83 -16.11
C TYR A 233 -6.17 13.92 -15.84
N VAL A 234 -6.53 15.20 -16.01
CA VAL A 234 -5.64 16.34 -15.71
C VAL A 234 -5.26 16.37 -14.23
N ALA A 235 -6.21 16.10 -13.32
CA ALA A 235 -5.95 16.02 -11.89
C ALA A 235 -4.96 14.89 -11.56
N SER A 236 -5.12 13.73 -12.18
CA SER A 236 -4.22 12.59 -12.01
C SER A 236 -2.81 12.87 -12.53
N LEU A 237 -2.67 13.56 -13.68
CA LEU A 237 -1.37 14.01 -14.19
C LEU A 237 -0.68 14.96 -13.21
N LYS A 238 -1.42 15.92 -12.65
CA LYS A 238 -0.90 16.87 -11.66
C LYS A 238 -0.48 16.19 -10.36
N GLU A 239 -1.25 15.18 -9.91
CA GLU A 239 -0.86 14.37 -8.75
C GLU A 239 0.42 13.58 -9.02
N ASN A 240 0.55 12.96 -10.20
CA ASN A 240 1.74 12.24 -10.60
C ASN A 240 2.98 13.17 -10.63
N GLU A 241 2.84 14.35 -11.24
CA GLU A 241 3.91 15.36 -11.23
C GLU A 241 4.31 15.77 -9.81
N ASN A 242 3.34 16.01 -8.92
CA ASN A 242 3.60 16.32 -7.51
C ASN A 242 4.33 15.17 -6.79
N LEU A 243 3.95 13.91 -7.05
CA LEU A 243 4.62 12.75 -6.48
C LEU A 243 6.04 12.61 -7.00
N GLN A 244 6.27 12.80 -8.30
CA GLN A 244 7.59 12.81 -8.91
C GLN A 244 8.48 13.89 -8.29
N GLN A 245 7.96 15.11 -8.10
CA GLN A 245 8.68 16.20 -7.44
C GLN A 245 9.02 15.88 -5.97
N LYS A 246 8.10 15.25 -5.23
CA LYS A 246 8.36 14.80 -3.85
C LYS A 246 9.45 13.73 -3.81
N LEU A 247 9.40 12.74 -4.69
CA LEU A 247 10.42 11.71 -4.83
C LEU A 247 11.79 12.31 -5.15
N LYS A 248 11.85 13.26 -6.09
CA LYS A 248 13.07 13.98 -6.43
C LYS A 248 13.67 14.70 -5.22
N LYS A 249 12.85 15.45 -4.47
CA LYS A 249 13.28 16.12 -3.23
C LYS A 249 13.76 15.14 -2.16
N PHE A 250 13.08 14.00 -2.01
CA PHE A 250 13.50 12.95 -1.07
C PHE A 250 14.86 12.36 -1.45
N LEU A 251 15.08 12.09 -2.74
CA LEU A 251 16.37 11.62 -3.24
C LEU A 251 17.48 12.64 -3.01
N GLU A 252 17.25 13.92 -3.34
CA GLU A 252 18.20 15.01 -3.09
C GLU A 252 18.57 15.14 -1.60
N GLN A 253 17.59 15.01 -0.70
CA GLN A 253 17.85 14.99 0.74
C GLN A 253 18.65 13.76 1.17
N TYR A 254 18.34 12.60 0.61
CA TYR A 254 19.06 11.36 0.90
C TYR A 254 20.52 11.43 0.46
N THR A 255 20.77 11.90 -0.77
CA THR A 255 22.14 12.05 -1.29
C THR A 255 22.93 13.07 -0.47
N ALA A 256 22.32 14.20 -0.10
CA ALA A 256 22.97 15.19 0.77
C ALA A 256 23.32 14.62 2.15
N ARG A 257 22.43 13.79 2.72
CA ARG A 257 22.66 13.10 4.00
C ARG A 257 23.77 12.05 3.90
N GLU A 258 23.80 11.30 2.81
CA GLU A 258 24.83 10.29 2.55
C GLU A 258 26.20 10.94 2.38
N GLU A 259 26.30 12.02 1.60
CA GLU A 259 27.53 12.81 1.49
C GLU A 259 27.99 13.39 2.83
N TYR A 260 27.06 13.85 3.67
CA TYR A 260 27.40 14.34 5.02
C TYR A 260 28.03 13.26 5.89
N PHE A 261 27.45 12.05 5.90
CA PHE A 261 28.02 10.93 6.65
C PHE A 261 29.34 10.44 6.08
N GLN A 262 29.49 10.44 4.74
CA GLN A 262 30.74 10.11 4.09
C GLN A 262 31.86 11.06 4.50
N ARG A 263 31.61 12.38 4.49
CA ARG A 263 32.56 13.39 4.97
C ARG A 263 32.89 13.22 6.46
N GLN A 264 31.90 12.87 7.29
CA GLN A 264 32.16 12.57 8.71
C GLN A 264 33.04 11.35 8.89
N LEU A 265 32.80 10.29 8.12
CA LEU A 265 33.59 9.06 8.18
C LEU A 265 35.05 9.35 7.80
N GLU A 266 35.27 10.06 6.70
CA GLU A 266 36.60 10.51 6.27
C GLU A 266 37.31 11.35 7.34
N ALA A 267 36.60 12.27 8.00
CA ALA A 267 37.16 13.06 9.09
C ALA A 267 37.55 12.19 10.31
N LYS A 268 36.77 11.15 10.63
CA LYS A 268 37.10 10.19 11.68
C LYS A 268 38.29 9.32 11.31
N ASP A 269 38.35 8.83 10.07
CA ASP A 269 39.48 8.05 9.57
C ASP A 269 40.79 8.85 9.62
N LEU A 270 40.76 10.11 9.20
CA LEU A 270 41.92 11.01 9.33
C LEU A 270 42.32 11.22 10.80
N THR A 271 41.35 11.33 11.71
CA THR A 271 41.62 11.45 13.16
C THR A 271 42.28 10.18 13.70
N VAL A 272 41.80 9.00 13.31
CA VAL A 272 42.38 7.70 13.68
C VAL A 272 43.81 7.60 13.16
N GLN A 273 44.04 7.88 11.87
CA GLN A 273 45.37 7.86 11.26
C GLN A 273 46.35 8.81 11.97
N LEU A 274 45.89 10.00 12.37
CA LEU A 274 46.70 10.95 13.12
C LEU A 274 47.09 10.41 14.49
N VAL A 275 46.14 9.81 15.23
CA VAL A 275 46.41 9.21 16.55
C VAL A 275 47.34 8.01 16.43
N GLU A 276 47.12 7.14 15.45
CA GLU A 276 48.00 6.00 15.19
C GLU A 276 49.43 6.44 14.85
N THR A 277 49.59 7.48 14.03
CA THR A 277 50.90 8.00 13.67
C THR A 277 51.62 8.59 14.88
N LYS A 278 50.90 9.33 15.74
CA LYS A 278 51.43 9.82 17.02
C LYS A 278 51.83 8.68 17.95
N LEU A 279 51.00 7.64 18.05
CA LEU A 279 51.29 6.46 18.86
C LEU A 279 52.54 5.73 18.36
N ARG A 280 52.64 5.48 17.04
CA ARG A 280 53.83 4.87 16.43
C ARG A 280 55.08 5.68 16.72
N HIS A 281 55.02 6.99 16.56
CA HIS A 281 56.15 7.88 16.88
C HIS A 281 56.54 7.80 18.36
N GLN A 282 55.57 7.80 19.28
CA GLN A 282 55.83 7.69 20.72
C GLN A 282 56.46 6.34 21.08
N VAL A 283 55.96 5.23 20.51
CA VAL A 283 56.53 3.90 20.70
C VAL A 283 57.98 3.84 20.21
N GLU A 284 58.27 4.46 19.06
CA GLU A 284 59.63 4.52 18.52
C GLU A 284 60.58 5.33 19.41
N LEU A 285 60.12 6.47 19.95
CA LEU A 285 60.89 7.26 20.93
C LEU A 285 61.16 6.47 22.21
N THR A 286 60.13 5.86 22.80
CA THR A 286 60.26 5.04 24.00
C THR A 286 61.18 3.83 23.76
N SER A 287 61.13 3.21 22.58
CA SER A 287 62.06 2.11 22.20
C SER A 287 63.50 2.59 22.16
N ARG A 288 63.77 3.75 21.53
CA ARG A 288 65.12 4.35 21.49
C ARG A 288 65.64 4.71 22.88
N GLU A 289 64.78 5.22 23.76
CA GLU A 289 65.14 5.50 25.15
C GLU A 289 65.42 4.21 25.93
N ALA A 290 64.60 3.18 25.76
CA ALA A 290 64.82 1.87 26.37
C ALA A 290 66.14 1.23 25.92
N GLU A 291 66.49 1.34 24.63
CA GLU A 291 67.78 0.89 24.11
C GLU A 291 68.96 1.65 24.73
N LYS A 292 68.86 2.99 24.86
CA LYS A 292 69.89 3.79 25.55
C LYS A 292 70.05 3.37 27.00
N VAL A 293 68.94 3.23 27.74
CA VAL A 293 68.95 2.77 29.14
C VAL A 293 69.60 1.40 29.24
N LYS A 294 69.22 0.46 28.39
CA LYS A 294 69.82 -0.88 28.34
C LYS A 294 71.33 -0.82 28.14
N LEU A 295 71.80 -0.06 27.15
CA LEU A 295 73.23 0.08 26.87
C LEU A 295 74.00 0.72 28.04
N THR A 296 73.42 1.74 28.69
CA THR A 296 74.02 2.35 29.89
C THR A 296 74.05 1.38 31.07
N LEU A 297 73.02 0.57 31.26
CA LEU A 297 72.94 -0.43 32.32
C LEU A 297 73.99 -1.54 32.09
N ASP A 298 74.11 -2.04 30.86
CA ASP A 298 75.10 -3.05 30.50
C ASP A 298 76.53 -2.53 30.71
N ARG A 299 76.79 -1.26 30.35
CA ARG A 299 78.08 -0.61 30.63
C ARG A 299 78.33 -0.44 32.13
N SER A 300 77.30 -0.06 32.90
CA SER A 300 77.40 0.07 34.36
C SER A 300 77.68 -1.28 35.02
N LYS A 301 77.03 -2.36 34.57
CA LYS A 301 77.30 -3.72 35.04
C LYS A 301 78.73 -4.13 34.74
N ALA A 302 79.21 -3.91 33.52
CA ALA A 302 80.59 -4.21 33.16
C ALA A 302 81.62 -3.45 34.01
N PHE A 303 81.34 -2.19 34.37
CA PHE A 303 82.18 -1.46 35.32
C PHE A 303 82.11 -2.03 36.74
N SER A 304 80.92 -2.36 37.23
CA SER A 304 80.74 -3.01 38.54
C SER A 304 81.47 -4.34 38.63
N ASP A 305 81.39 -5.18 37.59
CA ASP A 305 82.09 -6.47 37.54
C ASP A 305 83.60 -6.26 37.56
N ARG A 306 84.10 -5.25 36.82
CA ARG A 306 85.52 -4.88 36.83
C ARG A 306 85.96 -4.36 38.20
N GLU A 307 85.14 -3.57 38.87
CA GLU A 307 85.40 -3.08 40.22
C GLU A 307 85.52 -4.24 41.22
N VAL A 308 84.59 -5.20 41.18
CA VAL A 308 84.66 -6.42 42.00
C VAL A 308 85.93 -7.21 41.73
N GLN A 309 86.34 -7.35 40.47
CA GLN A 309 87.60 -8.03 40.12
C GLN A 309 88.83 -7.29 40.66
N LEU A 310 88.86 -5.97 40.56
CA LEU A 310 89.96 -5.16 41.10
C LEU A 310 90.00 -5.22 42.62
N GLN A 311 88.85 -5.22 43.30
CA GLN A 311 88.77 -5.42 44.75
C GLN A 311 89.33 -6.79 45.14
N ALA A 312 88.93 -7.86 44.44
CA ALA A 312 89.47 -9.19 44.70
C ALA A 312 91.00 -9.28 44.49
N GLN A 313 91.54 -8.54 43.51
CA GLN A 313 92.99 -8.42 43.34
C GLN A 313 93.64 -7.67 44.51
N LEU A 314 93.04 -6.57 44.97
CA LEU A 314 93.53 -5.81 46.11
C LEU A 314 93.54 -6.66 47.39
N ASP A 315 92.46 -7.41 47.63
CA ASP A 315 92.35 -8.34 48.77
C ASP A 315 93.44 -9.42 48.70
N SER A 316 93.69 -10.00 47.51
CA SER A 316 94.79 -10.95 47.30
C SER A 316 96.17 -10.34 47.56
N TYR A 317 96.39 -9.07 47.15
CA TYR A 317 97.63 -8.37 47.48
C TYR A 317 97.75 -8.10 48.98
N SER A 318 96.66 -7.73 49.66
CA SER A 318 96.62 -7.55 51.11
C SER A 318 97.01 -8.84 51.82
N GLU A 319 96.42 -9.98 51.43
CA GLU A 319 96.75 -11.29 52.00
C GLU A 319 98.23 -11.64 51.78
N LYS A 320 98.78 -11.37 50.59
CA LYS A 320 100.22 -11.55 50.32
C LYS A 320 101.08 -10.64 51.20
N PHE A 321 100.67 -9.39 51.42
CA PHE A 321 101.37 -8.47 52.33
C PHE A 321 101.32 -8.98 53.78
N ASP A 322 100.19 -9.50 54.24
CA ASP A 322 100.06 -10.10 55.57
C ASP A 322 101.01 -11.30 55.73
N VAL A 323 101.12 -12.17 54.73
CA VAL A 323 102.08 -13.28 54.72
C VAL A 323 103.52 -12.78 54.76
N VAL A 324 103.86 -11.75 53.99
CA VAL A 324 105.21 -11.15 54.01
C VAL A 324 105.49 -10.52 55.37
N GLN A 325 104.53 -9.80 55.95
CA GLN A 325 104.65 -9.19 57.27
C GLN A 325 104.78 -10.25 58.37
N GLU A 326 104.01 -11.33 58.31
CA GLU A 326 104.12 -12.47 59.22
C GLU A 326 105.50 -13.13 59.09
N THR A 327 105.96 -13.35 57.86
CA THR A 327 107.30 -13.92 57.57
C THR A 327 108.41 -13.00 58.08
N LEU A 328 108.28 -11.69 57.87
CA LEU A 328 109.23 -10.69 58.37
C LEU A 328 109.22 -10.65 59.89
N THR A 329 108.06 -10.76 60.52
CA THR A 329 107.91 -10.81 61.99
C THR A 329 108.58 -12.06 62.55
N LYS A 330 108.32 -13.25 61.95
CA LYS A 330 108.99 -14.51 62.28
C LYS A 330 110.51 -14.41 62.08
N SER A 331 110.95 -13.78 60.99
CA SER A 331 112.37 -13.55 60.71
C SER A 331 113.01 -12.63 61.75
N ASN A 332 112.35 -11.53 62.14
CA ASN A 332 112.82 -10.64 63.21
C ASN A 332 112.86 -11.35 64.57
N GLN A 333 111.87 -12.19 64.88
CA GLN A 333 111.90 -13.04 66.08
C GLN A 333 113.09 -13.99 66.03
N MET A 334 113.32 -14.67 64.90
CA MET A 334 114.49 -15.53 64.68
C MET A 334 115.82 -14.77 64.82
N PHE A 335 115.92 -13.54 64.30
CA PHE A 335 117.10 -12.71 64.50
C PHE A 335 117.30 -12.33 65.97
N THR A 336 116.21 -12.04 66.68
CA THR A 336 116.26 -11.71 68.12
C THR A 336 116.71 -12.93 68.92
N THR A 337 116.15 -14.11 68.67
CA THR A 337 116.58 -15.36 69.34
C THR A 337 118.02 -15.72 69.00
N PHE A 338 118.43 -15.61 67.73
CA PHE A 338 119.83 -15.80 67.34
C PHE A 338 120.77 -14.83 68.06
N ARG A 339 120.36 -13.56 68.22
CA ARG A 339 121.14 -12.58 68.98
C ARG A 339 121.23 -12.94 70.45
N GLU A 340 120.14 -13.39 71.06
CA GLU A 340 120.13 -13.88 72.44
C GLU A 340 120.99 -15.13 72.62
N GLU A 341 120.95 -16.07 71.67
CA GLU A 341 121.82 -17.25 71.64
C GLU A 341 123.29 -16.88 71.44
N MET A 342 123.60 -15.93 70.55
CA MET A 342 124.94 -15.36 70.39
C MET A 342 125.43 -14.70 71.68
N ASP A 343 124.58 -13.94 72.39
CA ASP A 343 124.94 -13.33 73.68
C ASP A 343 125.14 -14.38 74.77
N LYS A 344 124.32 -15.44 74.80
CA LYS A 344 124.54 -16.61 75.68
C LYS A 344 125.85 -17.29 75.34
N MET A 345 126.13 -17.51 74.06
CA MET A 345 127.38 -18.10 73.58
C MET A 345 128.58 -17.21 73.91
N ALA A 346 128.47 -15.88 73.78
CA ALA A 346 129.52 -14.96 74.17
C ALA A 346 129.75 -14.95 75.69
N LYS A 347 128.69 -15.05 76.49
CA LYS A 347 128.78 -15.21 77.95
C LYS A 347 129.42 -16.54 78.35
N THR A 348 129.07 -17.66 77.70
CA THR A 348 129.70 -18.96 77.94
C THR A 348 131.15 -18.95 77.50
N THR A 349 131.49 -18.37 76.35
CA THR A 349 132.88 -18.16 75.91
C THR A 349 133.67 -17.36 76.94
N LYS A 350 133.15 -16.22 77.44
CA LYS A 350 133.80 -15.45 78.52
C LYS A 350 133.96 -16.24 79.82
N LYS A 351 133.00 -17.10 80.16
CA LYS A 351 133.08 -17.97 81.34
C LYS A 351 134.18 -19.03 81.16
N LEU A 352 134.22 -19.68 80.00
CA LEU A 352 135.27 -20.64 79.64
C LEU A 352 136.65 -19.97 79.57
N GLU A 353 136.76 -18.74 79.07
CA GLU A 353 138.01 -17.96 79.11
C GLU A 353 138.47 -17.68 80.55
N LYS A 354 137.55 -17.31 81.45
CA LYS A 354 137.85 -17.14 82.89
C LYS A 354 138.28 -18.45 83.54
N GLU A 355 137.61 -19.56 83.23
CA GLU A 355 137.99 -20.89 83.71
C GLU A 355 139.36 -21.32 83.16
N ASN A 356 139.67 -21.01 81.90
CA ASN A 356 140.98 -21.27 81.28
C ASN A 356 142.09 -20.41 81.91
N LEU A 357 141.80 -19.13 82.18
CA LEU A 357 142.70 -18.24 82.91
C LEU A 357 142.94 -18.73 84.35
N ALA A 358 141.89 -19.18 85.03
CA ALA A 358 141.99 -19.77 86.37
C ALA A 358 142.81 -21.06 86.37
N LEU A 359 142.65 -21.92 85.36
CA LEU A 359 143.48 -23.12 85.19
C LEU A 359 144.94 -22.76 84.91
N LYS A 360 145.21 -21.77 84.05
CA LYS A 360 146.57 -21.24 83.85
C LYS A 360 147.18 -20.70 85.14
N LYS A 361 146.40 -19.96 85.93
CA LYS A 361 146.84 -19.44 87.24
C LYS A 361 147.12 -20.59 88.23
N LYS A 362 146.29 -21.62 88.24
CA LYS A 362 146.46 -22.82 89.09
C LYS A 362 147.69 -23.63 88.69
N CYS A 363 148.00 -23.75 87.39
CA CYS A 363 149.26 -24.32 86.92
C CYS A 363 150.46 -23.48 87.39
N ALA A 364 150.40 -22.15 87.23
CA ALA A 364 151.47 -21.26 87.69
C ALA A 364 151.69 -21.33 89.21
N GLU A 365 150.63 -21.49 90.00
CA GLU A 365 150.71 -21.72 91.46
C GLU A 365 151.31 -23.09 91.79
N TYR A 366 151.00 -24.13 91.01
CA TYR A 366 151.62 -25.45 91.14
C TYR A 366 153.13 -25.40 90.82
N ASP A 367 153.50 -24.71 89.74
CA ASP A 367 154.89 -24.51 89.31
C ASP A 367 155.66 -23.69 90.37
N SER A 368 155.07 -22.62 90.89
CA SER A 368 155.61 -21.83 92.00
C SER A 368 155.80 -22.66 93.27
N GLY A 369 154.82 -23.50 93.62
CA GLY A 369 154.89 -24.38 94.79
C GLY A 369 155.96 -25.47 94.63
N ALA A 370 156.11 -26.02 93.43
CA ALA A 370 157.18 -26.97 93.11
C ALA A 370 158.56 -26.32 93.23
N ILE A 371 158.73 -25.09 92.73
CA ILE A 371 160.00 -24.33 92.84
C ILE A 371 160.35 -24.02 94.30
N ALA A 372 159.38 -23.61 95.12
CA ALA A 372 159.60 -23.34 96.54
C ALA A 372 159.99 -24.61 97.34
N SER A 373 159.39 -25.76 97.02
CA SER A 373 159.75 -27.05 97.63
C SER A 373 161.15 -27.52 97.24
N ILE A 374 161.59 -27.25 96.00
CA ILE A 374 162.97 -27.51 95.56
C ILE A 374 163.96 -26.60 96.29
N GLN A 375 163.68 -25.31 96.43
CA GLN A 375 164.53 -24.36 97.16
C GLN A 375 164.67 -24.73 98.65
N GLY A 376 163.60 -25.18 99.30
CA GLY A 376 163.64 -25.63 100.70
C GLY A 376 164.51 -26.87 100.93
N LYS A 377 164.59 -27.78 99.95
CA LYS A 377 165.51 -28.95 100.02
C LYS A 377 166.97 -28.55 99.84
N VAL A 378 167.26 -27.53 99.03
CA VAL A 378 168.64 -27.03 98.82
C VAL A 378 169.17 -26.35 100.08
N THR A 379 168.38 -25.51 100.74
CA THR A 379 168.81 -24.83 101.99
C THR A 379 169.03 -25.81 103.15
N SER A 380 168.22 -26.87 103.26
CA SER A 380 168.41 -27.92 104.27
C SER A 380 169.68 -28.75 104.04
N ALA A 381 170.05 -28.99 102.79
CA ALA A 381 171.31 -29.67 102.46
C ALA A 381 172.54 -28.81 102.83
N GLU A 382 172.49 -27.50 102.60
CA GLU A 382 173.58 -26.57 102.93
C GLU A 382 173.82 -26.42 104.45
N GLU A 383 172.76 -26.45 105.27
CA GLU A 383 172.89 -26.43 106.74
C GLU A 383 173.49 -27.72 107.30
N THR A 384 173.16 -28.86 106.67
CA THR A 384 173.69 -30.17 107.06
C THR A 384 175.20 -30.27 106.79
N MET A 385 175.70 -29.72 105.67
CA MET A 385 177.14 -29.64 105.40
C MET A 385 177.90 -28.76 106.42
N LYS A 386 177.34 -27.60 106.80
CA LYS A 386 177.98 -26.69 107.77
C LYS A 386 178.08 -27.27 109.18
N LEU A 387 177.11 -28.09 109.58
CA LEU A 387 177.15 -28.81 110.86
C LEU A 387 178.18 -29.95 110.84
N GLN A 388 178.33 -30.63 109.71
CA GLN A 388 179.31 -31.72 109.55
C GLN A 388 180.77 -31.22 109.63
N GLU A 389 181.08 -30.05 109.05
CA GLU A 389 182.42 -29.43 109.17
C GLU A 389 182.78 -29.00 110.60
N LYS A 390 181.78 -28.56 111.39
CA LYS A 390 181.99 -28.18 112.80
C LYS A 390 182.30 -29.38 113.69
N VAL A 391 181.69 -30.53 113.40
CA VAL A 391 181.96 -31.79 114.12
C VAL A 391 183.39 -32.28 113.84
N MET A 392 183.84 -32.25 112.58
CA MET A 392 185.22 -32.67 112.24
C MET A 392 186.30 -31.78 112.91
N LYS A 393 186.05 -30.48 113.05
CA LYS A 393 186.97 -29.56 113.76
C LYS A 393 187.00 -29.82 115.27
N LEU A 394 185.88 -30.19 115.89
CA LEU A 394 185.80 -30.51 117.33
C LEU A 394 186.43 -31.89 117.65
N GLU A 395 186.34 -32.86 116.75
CA GLU A 395 186.99 -34.17 116.91
C GLU A 395 188.53 -34.10 116.78
N SER A 396 189.06 -33.14 116.02
CA SER A 396 190.50 -32.88 115.90
C SER A 396 191.10 -32.23 117.16
N LEU A 397 190.35 -31.33 117.81
CA LEU A 397 190.80 -30.60 119.00
C LEU A 397 190.85 -31.51 120.26
N CYS A 398 189.91 -32.45 120.39
CA CYS A 398 189.90 -33.42 121.50
C CYS A 398 191.05 -34.45 121.42
N ARG A 399 191.53 -34.80 120.22
CA ARG A 399 192.71 -35.68 120.07
C ARG A 399 194.03 -34.95 120.38
N HIS A 400 194.15 -33.65 120.09
CA HIS A 400 195.33 -32.86 120.44
C HIS A 400 195.43 -32.59 121.96
N LEU A 401 194.33 -32.25 122.62
CA LEU A 401 194.33 -31.94 124.06
C LEU A 401 194.52 -33.17 124.97
N GLN A 402 194.19 -34.39 124.51
CA GLN A 402 194.50 -35.62 125.25
C GLN A 402 195.94 -36.10 125.07
N ALA A 403 196.61 -35.75 123.96
CA ALA A 403 198.02 -36.06 123.73
C ALA A 403 198.96 -35.17 124.58
N GLU A 404 198.62 -33.89 124.79
CA GLU A 404 199.45 -32.97 125.59
C GLU A 404 199.40 -33.22 127.10
N ARG A 405 198.33 -33.83 127.63
CA ARG A 405 198.27 -34.19 129.06
C ARG A 405 199.17 -35.39 129.40
N LYS A 406 199.58 -36.20 128.42
CA LYS A 406 200.53 -37.31 128.62
C LYS A 406 202.00 -36.89 128.64
N SER A 407 202.37 -35.64 128.34
CA SER A 407 203.78 -35.25 128.12
C SER A 407 204.36 -34.20 129.09
N THR A 408 203.62 -33.68 130.07
CA THR A 408 204.15 -32.62 130.95
C THR A 408 203.92 -32.89 132.44
N ARG A 409 205.05 -33.12 133.14
CA ARG A 409 205.28 -33.26 134.60
C ARG A 409 205.11 -34.69 135.14
N GLN A 410 206.00 -35.63 134.82
CA GLN A 410 207.32 -35.82 135.48
C GLN A 410 208.26 -34.60 135.51
N GLY A 411 208.70 -34.30 136.74
CA GLY A 411 209.54 -33.17 137.17
C GLY A 411 208.72 -32.23 138.06
N ILE A 412 208.46 -32.50 139.35
CA ILE A 412 209.05 -33.43 140.33
C ILE A 412 208.03 -34.51 140.73
#